data_AF-A0A7K8QB16-F1
#
_entry.id   AF-A0A7K8QB16-F1
#
_cell.length_a   1.000
_cell.length_b   1.000
_cell.length_c   1.000
_cell.angle_alpha   90.00
_cell.angle_beta   90.00
_cell.angle_gamma   90.00
#
_symmetry.space_group_name_H-M   'P 1'
#
loop_
_entity.id
_entity.type
_entity.pdbx_description
1 polymer ?
#
loop_
_entity_poly.entity_id
_entity_poly.type
_entity_poly.pdbx_seq_one_letter_code
_entity_poly.pdbx_strand_id
1 'polypeptide(L)' 'SDYDQLSYNLRSNVFQGGPLKIQTLVRDSYTPDIFQKAVIDPSNWHGRKISELGKWYEKYFLDRNVQKAMEDKHG' A
#
# COMPACT_ATOMS: atom_id res chain seq x y z
N SER A 1 -39.93 19.37 -6.62
CA SER A 1 -39.47 20.57 -5.88
C SER A 1 -37.98 20.73 -6.15
N ASP A 2 -37.40 21.94 -6.14
CA ASP A 2 -35.95 22.14 -6.31
C ASP A 2 -35.12 21.35 -5.28
N TYR A 3 -35.73 21.07 -4.13
CA TYR A 3 -35.18 20.20 -3.09
C TYR A 3 -34.96 18.74 -3.53
N ASP A 4 -35.81 18.20 -4.40
CA ASP A 4 -35.69 16.81 -4.86
C ASP A 4 -34.48 16.66 -5.79
N GLN A 5 -34.24 17.64 -6.65
CA GLN A 5 -33.09 17.68 -7.56
C GLN A 5 -31.77 17.87 -6.79
N LEU A 6 -31.76 18.71 -5.74
CA LEU A 6 -30.61 18.87 -4.87
C LEU A 6 -30.31 17.57 -4.10
N SER A 7 -31.35 16.90 -3.61
CA SER A 7 -31.22 15.63 -2.89
C SER A 7 -30.67 14.50 -3.77
N TYR A 8 -30.99 14.51 -5.08
CA TYR A 8 -30.52 13.52 -6.04
C TYR A 8 -29.01 13.61 -6.26
N ASN A 9 -28.46 14.82 -6.42
CA ASN A 9 -27.01 15.02 -6.58
C ASN A 9 -26.24 14.69 -5.29
N LEU A 10 -26.83 14.97 -4.12
CA LEU A 10 -26.26 14.56 -2.84
C LEU A 10 -26.27 13.04 -2.68
N ARG A 11 -27.39 12.36 -2.96
CA ARG A 11 -27.53 10.89 -2.79
C ARG A 11 -26.76 10.09 -3.84
N SER A 12 -26.58 10.61 -5.05
CA SER A 12 -25.87 9.92 -6.13
C SER A 12 -24.34 10.01 -6.02
N ASN A 13 -23.78 10.88 -5.17
CA ASN A 13 -22.34 11.12 -5.08
C ASN A 13 -21.83 11.37 -3.64
N VAL A 14 -22.37 10.72 -2.60
CA VAL A 14 -21.78 10.85 -1.25
C VAL A 14 -20.40 10.19 -1.18
N PHE A 15 -20.17 9.11 -1.92
CA PHE A 15 -18.84 8.58 -2.18
C PHE A 15 -18.80 8.20 -3.65
N GLN A 16 -17.89 8.80 -4.42
CA GLN A 16 -17.48 8.20 -5.68
C GLN A 16 -17.05 6.78 -5.31
N GLY A 17 -17.82 5.78 -5.74
CA GLY A 17 -17.58 4.40 -5.37
C GLY A 17 -16.11 4.02 -5.59
N GLY A 18 -15.65 2.98 -4.90
CA GLY A 18 -14.33 2.41 -5.15
C GLY A 18 -14.11 2.21 -6.66
N PRO A 19 -12.89 2.38 -7.16
CA PRO A 19 -12.65 2.47 -8.60
C PRO A 19 -13.24 1.24 -9.31
N LEU A 20 -13.93 1.48 -10.45
CA LEU A 20 -14.57 0.44 -11.28
C LEU A 20 -13.61 -0.72 -11.61
N LYS A 21 -12.32 -0.44 -11.59
CA LYS A 21 -11.23 -1.39 -11.66
C LYS A 21 -10.31 -1.15 -10.47
N ILE A 22 -10.04 -2.19 -9.68
CA ILE A 22 -9.02 -2.11 -8.64
C ILE A 22 -7.65 -1.97 -9.32
N GLN A 23 -7.03 -0.83 -9.15
CA GLN A 23 -5.70 -0.52 -9.66
C GLN A 23 -4.84 0.02 -8.53
N THR A 24 -3.53 -0.16 -8.65
CA THR A 24 -2.57 0.44 -7.73
C THR A 24 -2.58 1.96 -7.91
N LEU A 25 -2.36 2.73 -6.84
CA LEU A 25 -2.23 4.20 -6.89
C LEU A 25 -1.28 4.66 -8.01
N VAL A 26 -0.19 3.93 -8.24
CA VAL A 26 0.77 4.19 -9.31
C VAL A 26 0.07 4.23 -10.67
N ARG A 27 -0.71 3.19 -11.00
CA ARG A 27 -1.45 3.06 -12.27
C ARG A 27 -2.50 4.14 -12.47
N ASP A 28 -3.09 4.64 -11.40
CA ASP A 28 -4.09 5.70 -11.48
C ASP A 28 -3.46 7.10 -11.54
N SER A 29 -2.25 7.27 -11.01
CA SER A 29 -1.59 8.59 -10.91
C SER A 29 -0.65 8.91 -12.07
N TYR A 30 -0.07 7.89 -12.71
CA TYR A 30 0.95 8.06 -13.74
C TYR A 30 0.43 7.79 -15.14
N THR A 31 0.98 8.52 -16.12
CA THR A 31 0.67 8.31 -17.53
C THR A 31 1.20 6.95 -18.02
N PRO A 32 0.53 6.30 -18.99
CA PRO A 32 0.92 4.97 -19.48
C PRO A 32 2.38 4.85 -19.95
N ASP A 33 2.96 5.95 -20.45
CA ASP A 33 4.34 6.01 -20.92
C ASP A 33 5.37 5.88 -19.79
N ILE A 34 5.01 6.28 -18.57
CA ILE A 34 5.88 6.12 -17.40
C ILE A 34 6.11 4.64 -17.11
N PHE A 35 5.10 3.79 -17.28
CA PHE A 35 5.25 2.34 -17.10
C PHE A 35 6.10 1.69 -18.19
N GLN A 36 6.03 2.21 -19.41
CA GLN A 36 6.83 1.72 -20.53
C GLN A 36 8.30 2.14 -20.40
N LYS A 37 8.55 3.34 -19.87
CA LYS A 37 9.90 3.89 -19.63
C LYS A 37 10.52 3.41 -18.32
N ALA A 38 9.70 3.05 -17.33
CA ALA A 38 10.12 2.49 -16.06
C ALA A 38 10.54 1.02 -16.23
N VAL A 39 11.58 0.79 -17.02
CA VAL A 39 12.33 -0.46 -16.96
C VAL A 39 13.10 -0.43 -15.63
N ILE A 40 12.56 -1.10 -14.61
CA ILE A 40 13.26 -1.27 -13.35
C ILE A 40 14.43 -2.22 -13.62
N ASP A 41 15.62 -1.68 -13.80
CA ASP A 41 16.84 -2.48 -13.88
C ASP A 41 17.18 -3.02 -12.48
N PRO A 42 17.10 -4.34 -12.25
CA PRO A 42 17.43 -4.92 -10.95
C PRO A 42 18.90 -4.70 -10.54
N SER A 43 19.78 -4.49 -11.52
CA SER A 43 21.21 -4.27 -11.34
C SER A 43 21.52 -2.84 -10.90
N ASN A 44 20.70 -1.87 -11.34
CA ASN A 44 20.85 -0.44 -11.04
C ASN A 44 19.77 0.08 -10.07
N TRP A 45 19.13 -0.81 -9.31
CA TRP A 45 18.16 -0.42 -8.28
C TRP A 45 18.87 0.15 -7.04
N HIS A 46 18.65 1.43 -6.75
CA HIS A 46 19.22 2.13 -5.59
C HIS A 46 18.31 2.13 -4.34
N GLY A 47 17.11 1.55 -4.42
CA GLY A 47 16.22 1.41 -3.27
C GLY A 47 16.56 0.20 -2.40
N ARG A 48 15.86 0.06 -1.27
CA ARG A 48 16.01 -1.14 -0.43
C ARG A 48 15.39 -2.36 -1.11
N LYS A 49 16.08 -3.49 -1.08
CA LYS A 49 15.58 -4.77 -1.58
C LYS A 49 14.74 -5.47 -0.50
N ILE A 50 13.77 -6.28 -0.92
CA ILE A 50 12.95 -7.09 0.01
C ILE A 50 13.83 -8.01 0.88
N SER A 51 14.94 -8.52 0.34
CA SER A 51 15.91 -9.33 1.09
C SER A 51 16.57 -8.56 2.24
N GLU A 52 16.77 -7.24 2.09
CA GLU A 52 17.31 -6.39 3.15
C GLU A 52 16.30 -6.14 4.26
N LEU A 53 15.00 -6.10 3.92
CA LEU A 53 13.93 -5.99 4.91
C LEU A 53 13.92 -7.22 5.84
N GLY A 54 14.09 -8.43 5.28
CA GLY A 54 14.18 -9.66 6.06
C GLY A 54 15.36 -9.65 7.03
N LYS A 55 16.55 -9.27 6.55
CA LYS A 55 17.76 -9.15 7.39
C LYS A 55 17.61 -8.07 8.47
N TRP A 56 16.96 -6.96 8.15
CA TRP A 56 16.65 -5.92 9.13
C TRP A 56 15.70 -6.45 10.21
N TYR A 57 14.62 -7.11 9.81
CA TYR A 57 13.67 -7.71 10.76
C TYR A 57 14.37 -8.71 11.70
N GLU A 58 15.18 -9.60 11.14
CA GLU A 58 15.96 -10.58 11.89
C GLU A 58 16.85 -9.91 12.94
N LYS A 59 17.59 -8.87 12.54
CA LYS A 59 18.50 -8.13 13.44
C LYS A 59 17.81 -7.44 14.61
N TYR A 60 16.61 -6.88 14.40
CA TYR A 60 16.00 -5.96 15.37
C TYR A 60 14.83 -6.57 16.15
N PHE A 61 14.16 -7.59 15.62
CA PHE A 61 12.92 -8.10 16.20
C PHE A 61 12.97 -9.57 16.57
N LEU A 62 13.85 -10.38 15.97
CA LEU A 62 13.87 -11.82 16.22
C LEU A 62 14.19 -12.13 17.69
N ASP A 63 15.28 -11.58 18.21
CA ASP A 63 15.74 -11.78 19.59
C ASP A 63 14.72 -11.27 20.60
N ARG A 64 14.18 -10.06 20.36
CA ARG A 64 13.15 -9.44 21.21
C ARG A 64 11.87 -10.26 21.28
N ASN A 65 11.45 -10.85 20.16
CA ASN A 65 10.27 -11.70 20.10
C ASN A 65 10.51 -13.02 20.83
N VAL A 66 11.71 -13.60 20.72
CA VAL A 66 12.09 -14.81 21.47
C VAL A 66 12.08 -14.55 22.98
N GLN A 67 12.66 -13.43 23.41
CA GLN A 67 12.71 -13.04 24.82
C GLN A 67 11.30 -12.85 25.40
N LYS A 68 10.44 -12.12 24.69
CA LYS A 68 9.05 -11.95 25.07
C LYS A 68 8.29 -13.28 25.14
N ALA A 69 8.50 -14.18 24.17
CA ALA A 69 7.86 -15.48 24.18
C ALA A 69 8.35 -16.37 25.35
N MET A 70 9.59 -16.20 25.81
CA MET A 70 10.08 -16.87 27.02
C MET A 70 9.45 -16.30 28.29
N GLU A 71 9.31 -14.98 28.39
CA GLU A 71 8.62 -14.31 29.50
C GLU A 71 7.15 -14.75 29.57
N ASP A 72 6.42 -14.72 28.46
CA ASP A 72 5.00 -15.13 28.40
C ASP A 72 4.80 -16.62 28.76
N LYS A 73 5.81 -17.47 28.57
CA LYS A 73 5.73 -18.91 28.86
C LYS A 73 6.08 -19.26 30.31
N HIS A 74 6.94 -18.46 30.96
CA HIS A 74 7.46 -18.76 32.30
C HIS A 74 7.00 -17.75 33.38
N GLY A 75 6.32 -16.68 32.99
CA GLY A 75 5.70 -15.68 33.87
C GLY A 75 4.24 -15.99 34.20
#